data_AF-A0A954TIE7-F1
#
_entry.id   AF-A0A954TIE7-F1
#
_cell.length_a   1.000
_cell.length_b   1.000
_cell.length_c   1.000
_cell.angle_alpha   90.00
_cell.angle_beta   90.00
_cell.angle_gamma   90.00
#
_symmetry.space_group_name_H-M   'P 1'
#
loop_
_entity.id
_entity.type
_entity.pdbx_description
1 polymer ?
#
loop_
_entity_poly.entity_id
_entity_poly.type
_entity_poly.pdbx_seq_one_letter_code
_entity_poly.pdbx_strand_id
1 'polypeptide(L)'
;DLLIKHELTYDQVAEAVRQNNQNVGGGTITDGSQMLLVHGVGRTVNIPQIEKIVITSRDGVPIRVRDVAKVQTGHEIRRGTVTADGRGEAVLGLGFMLMGENSHEVTWALKNKLREIKESLPHGVTIKTVYDRTELVDHVIETVQANLFEGGLLVIVVLFIFLGNLRAGLIVALAIPLSMLCAFSG
;
A
#
# COMPACT_ATOMS: atom_id res chain seq x y z
N ASP A 1 -41.95 3.20 -5.73
CA ASP A 1 -43.07 4.14 -5.57
C ASP A 1 -42.75 5.56 -6.02
N LEU A 2 -41.74 6.24 -5.44
CA LEU A 2 -41.41 7.63 -5.84
C LEU A 2 -41.03 7.77 -7.32
N LEU A 3 -40.25 6.83 -7.86
CA LEU A 3 -39.93 6.80 -9.30
C LEU A 3 -41.17 6.69 -10.19
N ILE A 4 -42.11 5.82 -9.81
CA ILE A 4 -43.38 5.61 -10.55
C ILE A 4 -44.24 6.87 -10.48
N LYS A 5 -44.33 7.52 -9.31
CA LYS A 5 -45.06 8.79 -9.11
C LYS A 5 -44.55 9.90 -10.03
N HIS A 6 -43.24 9.93 -10.28
CA HIS A 6 -42.61 10.90 -11.16
C HIS A 6 -42.41 10.38 -12.59
N GLU A 7 -42.97 9.21 -12.94
CA GLU A 7 -42.79 8.50 -14.21
C GLU A 7 -41.33 8.48 -14.69
N LEU A 8 -40.42 8.15 -13.78
CA LEU A 8 -38.98 8.05 -14.04
C LEU A 8 -38.54 6.59 -14.00
N THR A 9 -37.62 6.23 -14.89
CA THR A 9 -36.93 4.93 -14.85
C THR A 9 -35.67 5.02 -13.98
N TYR A 10 -35.20 3.87 -13.52
CA TYR A 10 -33.91 3.78 -12.81
C TYR A 10 -32.76 4.31 -13.68
N ASP A 11 -32.74 3.95 -14.96
CA ASP A 11 -31.67 4.34 -15.89
C ASP A 11 -31.58 5.86 -16.07
N GLN A 12 -32.73 6.56 -16.09
CA GLN A 12 -32.75 8.02 -16.16
C GLN A 12 -32.06 8.66 -14.94
N VAL A 13 -32.28 8.12 -13.74
CA VAL A 13 -31.62 8.61 -12.53
C VAL A 13 -30.12 8.29 -12.57
N ALA A 14 -29.76 7.07 -12.95
CA ALA A 14 -28.37 6.64 -13.03
C ALA A 14 -27.59 7.50 -14.04
N GLU A 15 -28.19 7.80 -15.19
CA GLU A 15 -27.58 8.62 -16.22
C GLU A 15 -27.46 10.08 -15.80
N ALA A 16 -28.49 10.66 -15.19
CA ALA A 16 -28.43 12.02 -14.66
C ALA A 16 -27.30 12.20 -13.65
N VAL A 17 -27.11 11.24 -12.73
CA VAL A 17 -26.00 11.24 -11.77
C VAL A 17 -24.65 11.11 -12.48
N ARG A 18 -24.53 10.26 -13.49
CA ARG A 18 -23.28 10.02 -14.23
C ARG A 18 -22.84 11.26 -15.02
N GLN A 19 -23.77 11.93 -15.69
CA GLN A 19 -23.50 13.13 -16.48
C GLN A 19 -23.18 14.35 -15.61
N ASN A 20 -23.79 14.45 -14.42
CA ASN A 20 -23.57 15.57 -13.49
C ASN A 20 -22.46 15.29 -12.47
N ASN A 21 -21.52 14.39 -12.79
CA ASN A 21 -20.40 14.06 -11.91
C ASN A 21 -19.05 14.04 -12.66
N GLN A 22 -18.85 14.99 -13.56
CA GLN A 22 -17.61 15.14 -14.33
C GLN A 22 -17.21 16.62 -14.44
N ASN A 23 -15.92 16.87 -14.48
CA ASN A 23 -15.38 18.19 -14.83
C ASN A 23 -15.10 18.23 -16.33
N VAL A 24 -15.23 19.40 -16.94
CA VAL A 24 -15.02 19.59 -18.39
C VAL A 24 -14.05 20.74 -18.64
N GLY A 25 -13.20 20.62 -19.67
CA GLY A 25 -12.33 21.70 -20.12
C GLY A 25 -13.12 22.68 -20.99
N GLY A 26 -12.95 23.98 -20.75
CA GLY A 26 -13.56 25.06 -21.54
C GLY A 26 -12.59 25.77 -22.49
N GLY A 27 -11.33 25.33 -22.56
CA GLY A 27 -10.29 25.96 -23.37
C GLY A 27 -9.75 27.24 -22.74
N THR A 28 -9.24 28.15 -23.57
CA THR A 28 -8.64 29.41 -23.12
C THR A 28 -9.26 30.58 -23.84
N ILE A 29 -9.49 31.68 -23.10
CA ILE A 29 -9.89 32.97 -23.65
C ILE A 29 -8.70 33.91 -23.55
N THR A 30 -8.33 34.56 -24.65
CA THR A 30 -7.28 35.58 -24.65
C THR A 30 -7.92 36.95 -24.45
N ASP A 31 -7.50 37.68 -23.40
CA ASP A 31 -7.89 39.06 -23.16
C ASP A 31 -6.62 39.93 -23.06
N GLY A 32 -6.40 40.76 -24.08
CA GLY A 32 -5.16 41.52 -24.24
C GLY A 32 -3.92 40.62 -24.29
N SER A 33 -3.03 40.78 -23.30
CA SER A 33 -1.81 39.97 -23.13
C SER A 33 -1.98 38.81 -22.13
N GLN A 34 -3.19 38.57 -21.63
CA GLN A 34 -3.48 37.50 -20.67
C GLN A 34 -4.26 36.35 -21.32
N MET A 35 -3.95 35.13 -20.90
CA MET A 35 -4.67 33.90 -21.29
C MET A 35 -5.42 33.37 -20.07
N LEU A 36 -6.75 33.38 -20.15
CA LEU A 36 -7.65 32.90 -19.11
C LEU A 36 -8.06 31.46 -19.40
N LEU A 37 -7.76 30.54 -18.49
CA LEU A 37 -8.19 29.15 -18.60
C LEU A 37 -9.65 29.02 -18.15
N VAL A 38 -10.50 28.47 -19.02
CA VAL A 38 -11.90 28.19 -18.72
C VAL A 38 -12.05 26.69 -18.44
N HIS A 39 -12.73 26.35 -17.35
CA HIS A 39 -13.09 24.97 -17.01
C HIS A 39 -14.42 24.92 -16.28
N GLY A 40 -15.20 23.86 -16.55
CA GLY A 40 -16.44 23.56 -15.86
C GLY A 40 -16.17 22.65 -14.65
N VAL A 41 -16.62 23.09 -13.48
CA VAL A 41 -16.59 22.31 -12.24
C VAL A 41 -17.94 21.62 -12.07
N GLY A 42 -17.99 20.31 -12.34
CA GLY A 42 -19.21 19.49 -12.27
C GLY A 42 -19.09 18.23 -11.43
N ARG A 43 -17.90 17.89 -10.92
CA ARG A 43 -17.71 16.75 -10.01
C ARG A 43 -18.37 17.02 -8.66
N THR A 44 -19.23 16.10 -8.23
CA THR A 44 -19.85 16.15 -6.90
C THR A 44 -18.86 15.67 -5.83
N VAL A 45 -18.86 16.34 -4.67
CA VAL A 45 -17.96 16.06 -3.53
C VAL A 45 -18.68 15.80 -2.22
N ASN A 46 -20.00 15.99 -2.16
CA ASN A 46 -20.79 15.78 -0.95
C ASN A 46 -22.24 15.37 -1.27
N ILE A 47 -22.94 14.84 -0.25
CA ILE A 47 -24.34 14.41 -0.33
C ILE A 47 -25.26 15.53 -0.87
N PRO A 48 -25.22 16.78 -0.34
CA PRO A 48 -26.11 17.84 -0.81
C PRO A 48 -25.96 18.18 -2.30
N GLN A 49 -24.78 17.99 -2.88
CA GLN A 49 -24.58 18.20 -4.31
C GLN A 49 -25.26 17.11 -5.14
N ILE A 50 -25.12 15.84 -4.72
CA ILE A 50 -25.79 14.70 -5.39
C ILE A 50 -27.31 14.85 -5.31
N GLU A 51 -27.83 15.25 -4.14
CA GLU A 51 -29.25 15.49 -3.92
C GLU A 51 -29.85 16.58 -4.82
N LYS A 52 -29.03 17.54 -5.25
CA LYS A 52 -29.45 18.67 -6.10
C LYS A 52 -29.38 18.36 -7.60
N ILE A 53 -28.81 17.22 -7.99
CA ILE A 53 -28.74 16.81 -9.40
C ILE A 53 -30.17 16.74 -9.96
N VAL A 54 -30.38 17.45 -11.07
CA VAL A 54 -31.66 17.48 -11.78
C VAL A 54 -31.71 16.26 -12.70
N ILE A 55 -32.77 15.47 -12.58
CA ILE A 55 -33.02 14.30 -13.43
C ILE A 55 -33.81 14.72 -14.66
N THR A 56 -34.88 15.47 -14.46
CA THR A 56 -35.73 16.01 -15.54
C THR A 56 -36.47 17.25 -15.05
N SER A 57 -37.22 17.91 -15.94
CA SER A 57 -38.10 19.03 -15.63
C SER A 57 -39.50 18.75 -16.17
N ARG A 58 -40.54 18.95 -15.35
CA ARG A 58 -41.95 18.89 -15.78
C ARG A 58 -42.59 20.24 -15.51
N ASP A 59 -43.19 20.84 -16.53
CA ASP A 59 -43.88 22.14 -16.43
C ASP A 59 -43.01 23.24 -15.79
N GLY A 60 -41.69 23.21 -16.05
CA GLY A 60 -40.72 24.16 -15.50
C GLY A 60 -40.27 23.86 -14.05
N VAL A 61 -40.81 22.82 -13.41
CA VAL A 61 -40.40 22.37 -12.07
C VAL A 61 -39.34 21.27 -12.20
N PRO A 62 -38.09 21.49 -11.74
CA PRO A 62 -37.05 20.48 -11.81
C PRO A 62 -37.29 19.38 -10.78
N ILE A 63 -37.23 18.12 -11.24
CA ILE A 63 -37.25 16.93 -10.39
C ILE A 63 -35.80 16.52 -10.12
N ARG A 64 -35.42 16.50 -8.84
CA ARG A 64 -34.06 16.24 -8.39
C ARG A 64 -33.92 14.84 -7.79
N VAL A 65 -32.68 14.37 -7.63
CA VAL A 65 -32.38 13.08 -7.00
C VAL A 65 -33.03 12.95 -5.63
N ARG A 66 -33.01 14.00 -4.80
CA ARG A 66 -33.65 14.00 -3.46
C ARG A 66 -35.17 13.80 -3.49
N ASP A 67 -35.82 14.09 -4.62
CA ASP A 67 -37.29 13.98 -4.74
C ASP A 67 -37.70 12.52 -5.00
N VAL A 68 -36.76 11.68 -5.46
CA VAL A 68 -37.02 10.28 -5.84
C VAL A 68 -36.19 9.25 -5.07
N ALA A 69 -35.11 9.68 -4.40
CA ALA A 69 -34.17 8.80 -3.71
C ALA A 69 -33.58 9.46 -2.46
N LYS A 70 -33.17 8.62 -1.50
CA LYS A 70 -32.41 9.06 -0.32
C LYS A 70 -30.92 8.88 -0.60
N VAL A 71 -30.17 9.98 -0.53
CA VAL A 71 -28.71 9.95 -0.68
C VAL A 71 -28.08 9.81 0.70
N GLN A 72 -27.23 8.81 0.87
CA GLN A 72 -26.54 8.56 2.13
C GLN A 72 -25.17 7.96 1.87
N THR A 73 -24.22 8.22 2.77
CA THR A 73 -22.93 7.51 2.76
C THR A 73 -23.18 6.05 3.09
N GLY A 74 -23.01 5.19 2.10
CA GLY A 74 -23.04 3.75 2.27
C GLY A 74 -21.65 3.18 2.56
N HIS A 75 -21.60 1.86 2.69
CA HIS A 75 -20.37 1.09 2.67
C HIS A 75 -20.45 0.10 1.51
N GLU A 76 -19.30 -0.34 1.01
CA GLU A 76 -19.26 -1.41 0.02
C GLU A 76 -19.83 -2.72 0.61
N ILE A 77 -20.30 -3.61 -0.25
CA ILE A 77 -20.69 -4.96 0.16
C ILE A 77 -19.45 -5.64 0.73
N ARG A 78 -19.51 -6.05 2.00
CA ARG A 78 -18.40 -6.75 2.66
C ARG A 78 -18.16 -8.08 1.97
N ARG A 79 -17.00 -8.22 1.32
CA ARG A 79 -16.55 -9.48 0.69
C ARG A 79 -15.73 -10.38 1.62
N GLY A 80 -15.38 -9.87 2.80
CA GLY A 80 -14.62 -10.60 3.82
C GLY A 80 -14.56 -9.80 5.12
N THR A 81 -14.11 -10.45 6.19
CA THR A 81 -13.80 -9.82 7.47
C THR A 81 -12.43 -10.26 7.94
N VAL A 82 -11.75 -9.40 8.68
CA VAL A 82 -10.49 -9.73 9.35
C VAL A 82 -10.68 -9.48 10.83
N THR A 83 -10.25 -10.45 11.65
CA THR A 83 -10.23 -10.32 13.11
C THR A 83 -8.80 -10.34 13.62
N ALA A 84 -8.52 -9.54 14.65
CA ALA A 84 -7.24 -9.59 15.35
C ALA A 84 -7.39 -10.42 16.63
N ASP A 85 -6.76 -11.60 16.68
CA ASP A 85 -6.69 -12.48 17.86
C ASP A 85 -8.03 -12.74 18.58
N GLY A 86 -9.15 -12.78 17.83
CA GLY A 86 -10.50 -12.96 18.39
C GLY A 86 -11.03 -11.77 19.20
N ARG A 87 -10.34 -10.62 19.23
CA ARG A 87 -10.72 -9.42 20.01
C ARG A 87 -11.61 -8.43 19.25
N GLY A 88 -12.05 -8.80 18.06
CA GLY A 88 -12.91 -7.98 17.21
C GLY A 88 -12.35 -7.81 15.80
N GLU A 89 -13.08 -7.03 14.99
CA GLU A 89 -12.68 -6.72 13.61
C GLU A 89 -11.49 -5.75 13.59
N ALA A 90 -10.57 -6.00 12.66
CA ALA A 90 -9.40 -5.17 12.42
C ALA A 90 -9.22 -4.93 10.92
N VAL A 91 -8.47 -3.89 10.58
CA VAL A 91 -8.07 -3.62 9.19
C VAL A 91 -6.72 -4.27 8.93
N LEU A 92 -6.66 -5.16 7.93
CA LEU A 92 -5.41 -5.76 7.48
C LEU A 92 -4.77 -4.91 6.38
N GLY A 93 -3.57 -4.42 6.64
CA GLY A 93 -2.70 -3.86 5.60
C GLY A 93 -1.78 -4.95 5.05
N LEU A 94 -1.65 -5.03 3.72
CA LEU A 94 -0.74 -5.96 3.04
C LEU A 94 0.30 -5.15 2.25
N GLY A 95 1.58 -5.41 2.52
CA GLY A 95 2.69 -4.91 1.72
C GLY A 95 3.06 -5.94 0.66
N PHE A 96 2.88 -5.58 -0.61
CA PHE A 96 3.31 -6.40 -1.74
C PHE A 96 4.63 -5.90 -2.28
N MET A 97 5.50 -6.86 -2.62
CA MET A 97 6.77 -6.62 -3.30
C MET A 97 6.58 -6.85 -4.80
N LEU A 98 7.31 -6.12 -5.64
CA LEU A 98 7.30 -6.38 -7.07
C LEU A 98 8.03 -7.69 -7.40
N MET A 99 7.68 -8.29 -8.54
CA MET A 99 8.36 -9.48 -9.05
C MET A 99 9.84 -9.19 -9.27
N GLY A 100 10.71 -10.00 -8.69
CA GLY A 100 12.17 -9.90 -8.83
C GLY A 100 12.87 -9.00 -7.82
N GLU A 101 12.15 -8.30 -6.94
CA GLU A 101 12.77 -7.49 -5.89
C GLU A 101 13.28 -8.33 -4.70
N ASN A 102 14.16 -7.72 -3.89
CA ASN A 102 14.67 -8.33 -2.68
C ASN A 102 13.69 -8.13 -1.51
N SER A 103 13.18 -9.24 -0.96
CA SER A 103 12.21 -9.20 0.14
C SER A 103 12.74 -8.56 1.42
N HIS A 104 14.04 -8.70 1.71
CA HIS A 104 14.65 -8.10 2.89
C HIS A 104 14.70 -6.57 2.76
N GLU A 105 15.18 -6.06 1.62
CA GLU A 105 15.27 -4.62 1.36
C GLU A 105 13.89 -3.93 1.36
N VAL A 106 12.92 -4.50 0.64
CA VAL A 106 11.57 -3.95 0.53
C VAL A 106 10.86 -3.93 1.88
N THR A 107 11.01 -5.00 2.68
CA THR A 107 10.39 -5.03 4.01
C THR A 107 11.05 -4.03 4.96
N TRP A 108 12.36 -3.81 4.85
CA TRP A 108 13.06 -2.80 5.64
C TRP A 108 12.61 -1.38 5.30
N ALA A 109 12.48 -1.07 4.00
CA ALA A 109 11.93 0.18 3.53
C ALA A 109 10.50 0.41 4.02
N LEU A 110 9.65 -0.64 3.97
CA LEU A 110 8.29 -0.60 4.47
C LEU A 110 8.24 -0.32 5.98
N LYS A 111 9.07 -0.99 6.79
CA LYS A 111 9.19 -0.75 8.24
C LYS A 111 9.53 0.69 8.56
N ASN A 112 10.52 1.26 7.85
CA ASN A 112 10.90 2.66 8.04
C ASN A 112 9.75 3.60 7.72
N LYS A 113 9.07 3.37 6.59
CA LYS A 113 7.96 4.23 6.19
C LYS A 113 6.78 4.13 7.15
N LEU A 114 6.49 2.94 7.67
CA LEU A 114 5.48 2.75 8.70
C LEU A 114 5.85 3.48 10.00
N ARG A 115 7.13 3.53 10.36
CA ARG A 115 7.59 4.30 11.53
C ARG A 115 7.35 5.80 11.35
N GLU A 116 7.62 6.35 10.16
CA GLU A 116 7.33 7.75 9.84
C GLU A 116 5.83 8.05 9.86
N ILE A 117 5.00 7.18 9.25
CA ILE A 117 3.55 7.38 9.18
C ILE A 117 2.89 7.24 10.55
N LYS A 118 3.47 6.48 11.48
CA LYS A 118 2.92 6.29 12.82
C LYS A 118 2.66 7.60 13.55
N GLU A 119 3.46 8.63 13.28
CA GLU A 119 3.31 9.97 13.88
C GLU A 119 2.13 10.77 13.32
N SER A 120 1.68 10.49 12.09
CA SER A 120 0.54 11.16 11.46
C SER A 120 -0.80 10.47 11.69
N LEU A 121 -0.80 9.34 12.41
CA LEU A 121 -2.02 8.59 12.68
C LEU A 121 -2.95 9.33 13.65
N PRO A 122 -4.27 9.33 13.40
CA PRO A 122 -5.26 9.85 14.33
C PRO A 122 -5.19 9.14 15.70
N HIS A 123 -5.61 9.84 16.75
CA HIS A 123 -5.73 9.25 18.08
C HIS A 123 -6.57 7.96 18.07
N GLY A 124 -6.06 6.93 18.74
CA GLY A 124 -6.72 5.62 18.84
C GLY A 124 -6.38 4.63 17.72
N VAL A 125 -5.66 5.04 16.68
CA VAL A 125 -5.19 4.13 15.61
C VAL A 125 -3.83 3.56 15.99
N THR A 126 -3.70 2.23 16.00
CA THR A 126 -2.43 1.53 16.24
C THR A 126 -2.16 0.54 15.13
N ILE A 127 -0.95 0.57 14.57
CA ILE A 127 -0.47 -0.39 13.60
C ILE A 127 0.36 -1.45 14.33
N LYS A 128 0.04 -2.72 14.10
CA LYS A 128 0.82 -3.88 14.59
C LYS A 128 1.17 -4.78 13.42
N THR A 129 2.45 -5.15 13.32
CA THR A 129 2.91 -6.12 12.33
C THR A 129 2.41 -7.50 12.75
N VAL A 130 1.68 -8.18 11.86
CA VAL A 130 1.14 -9.53 12.10
C VAL A 130 2.02 -10.62 11.50
N TYR A 131 2.78 -10.29 10.45
CA TYR A 131 3.69 -11.20 9.78
C TYR A 131 4.84 -10.40 9.18
N ASP A 132 6.05 -10.91 9.37
CA ASP A 132 7.28 -10.32 8.88
C ASP A 132 8.19 -11.42 8.35
N ARG A 133 8.46 -11.39 7.04
CA ARG A 133 9.29 -12.41 6.42
C ARG A 133 10.78 -12.23 6.76
N THR A 134 11.24 -11.02 7.10
CA THR A 134 12.67 -10.81 7.34
C THR A 134 13.14 -11.53 8.59
N GLU A 135 12.29 -11.65 9.61
CA GLU A 135 12.63 -12.31 10.87
C GLU A 135 13.17 -13.73 10.64
N LEU A 136 12.55 -14.50 9.74
CA LEU A 136 13.03 -15.84 9.40
C LEU A 136 14.37 -15.80 8.65
N VAL A 137 14.54 -14.85 7.73
CA VAL A 137 15.77 -14.71 6.93
C VAL A 137 16.95 -14.32 7.83
N ASP A 138 16.72 -13.36 8.74
CA ASP A 138 17.71 -12.84 9.66
C ASP A 138 18.21 -13.96 10.59
N HIS A 139 17.30 -14.75 11.19
CA HIS A 139 17.67 -15.90 12.01
C HIS A 139 18.50 -16.95 11.24
N VAL A 140 18.17 -17.20 9.97
CA VAL A 140 18.93 -18.15 9.13
C VAL A 140 20.34 -17.61 8.86
N ILE A 141 20.48 -16.34 8.51
CA ILE A 141 21.78 -15.70 8.26
C ILE A 141 22.64 -15.74 9.53
N GLU A 142 22.07 -15.37 10.68
CA GLU A 142 22.77 -15.40 11.97
C GLU A 142 23.26 -16.81 12.32
N THR A 143 22.40 -17.82 12.13
CA THR A 143 22.76 -19.23 12.39
C THR A 143 23.87 -19.70 11.46
N VAL A 144 23.80 -19.37 10.17
CA VAL A 144 24.85 -19.74 9.20
C VAL A 144 26.18 -19.05 9.55
N GLN A 145 26.14 -17.77 9.92
CA GLN A 145 27.33 -17.01 10.30
C GLN A 145 27.98 -17.59 11.56
N ALA A 146 27.19 -17.89 12.59
CA ALA A 146 27.68 -18.51 13.82
C ALA A 146 28.34 -19.87 13.53
N ASN A 147 27.66 -20.74 12.76
CA ASN A 147 28.19 -22.05 12.39
C ASN A 147 29.48 -21.97 11.57
N LEU A 148 29.58 -21.03 10.62
CA LEU A 148 30.80 -20.81 9.84
C LEU A 148 31.96 -20.32 10.70
N PHE A 149 31.67 -19.44 11.66
CA PHE A 149 32.67 -18.93 12.58
C PHE A 149 33.18 -20.01 13.54
N GLU A 150 32.26 -20.73 14.19
CA GLU A 150 32.59 -21.81 15.14
C GLU A 150 33.32 -22.97 14.44
N GLY A 151 32.82 -23.40 13.28
CA GLY A 151 33.45 -24.44 12.47
C GLY A 151 34.83 -24.02 11.96
N GLY A 152 34.96 -22.78 11.48
CA GLY A 152 36.24 -22.21 11.04
C GLY A 152 37.26 -22.16 12.17
N LEU A 153 36.86 -21.71 13.36
CA LEU A 153 37.71 -21.69 14.55
C LEU A 153 38.18 -23.09 14.94
N LEU A 154 37.29 -24.08 14.92
CA LEU A 154 37.63 -25.46 15.23
C LEU A 154 38.68 -26.03 14.26
N VAL A 155 38.53 -25.78 12.95
CA VAL A 155 39.51 -26.18 11.94
C VAL A 155 40.87 -25.55 12.23
N ILE A 156 40.91 -24.26 12.56
CA ILE A 156 42.15 -23.55 12.91
C ILE A 156 42.82 -24.19 14.12
N VAL A 157 42.08 -24.45 15.20
CA VAL A 157 42.61 -25.07 16.43
C VAL A 157 43.22 -26.45 16.14
N VAL A 158 42.52 -27.28 15.37
CA VAL A 158 43.02 -28.61 14.98
C VAL A 158 44.30 -28.49 14.15
N LEU A 159 44.37 -27.56 13.19
CA LEU A 159 45.58 -27.35 12.39
C LEU A 159 46.79 -26.96 13.26
N PHE A 160 46.62 -26.07 14.24
CA PHE A 160 47.72 -25.68 15.13
C PHE A 160 48.23 -26.87 15.98
N ILE A 161 47.33 -27.74 16.46
CA ILE A 161 47.69 -28.94 17.22
C ILE A 161 48.50 -29.91 16.36
N PHE A 162 48.07 -30.17 15.12
CA PHE A 162 48.71 -31.16 14.25
C PHE A 162 50.01 -30.66 13.61
N LEU A 163 50.10 -29.39 13.23
CA LEU A 163 51.29 -28.86 12.55
C LEU A 163 52.42 -28.48 13.51
N GLY A 164 52.11 -28.14 14.77
CA GLY A 164 53.11 -27.71 15.78
C GLY A 164 53.92 -26.45 15.43
N ASN A 165 53.70 -25.88 14.25
CA ASN A 165 54.41 -24.72 13.71
C ASN A 165 53.41 -23.59 13.43
N LEU A 166 53.50 -22.52 14.22
CA LEU A 166 52.61 -21.36 14.13
C LEU A 166 52.60 -20.71 12.74
N ARG A 167 53.73 -20.71 12.03
CA ARG A 167 53.83 -20.08 10.70
C ARG A 167 53.03 -20.86 9.66
N ALA A 168 53.14 -22.19 9.69
CA ALA A 168 52.45 -23.05 8.73
C ALA A 168 50.93 -23.08 8.99
N GLY A 169 50.52 -23.10 10.26
CA GLY A 169 49.10 -23.00 10.65
C GLY A 169 48.43 -21.70 10.18
N LEU A 170 49.13 -20.56 10.32
CA LEU A 170 48.61 -19.26 9.90
C LEU A 170 48.41 -19.15 8.37
N ILE A 171 49.34 -19.72 7.59
CA ILE A 171 49.25 -19.73 6.11
C ILE A 171 48.00 -20.49 5.66
N VAL A 172 47.76 -21.68 6.22
CA VAL A 172 46.60 -22.50 5.86
C VAL A 172 45.30 -21.86 6.36
N ALA A 173 45.29 -21.29 7.56
CA ALA A 173 44.13 -20.59 8.12
C ALA A 173 43.69 -19.41 7.24
N LEU A 174 44.63 -18.68 6.64
CA LEU A 174 44.34 -17.56 5.71
C LEU A 174 43.83 -18.03 4.35
N ALA A 175 44.14 -19.26 3.91
CA ALA A 175 43.67 -19.78 2.64
C ALA A 175 42.14 -19.97 2.60
N ILE A 176 41.53 -20.31 3.74
CA ILE A 176 40.08 -20.52 3.88
C ILE A 176 39.28 -19.24 3.54
N PRO A 177 39.46 -18.09 4.24
CA PRO A 177 38.75 -16.86 3.91
C PRO A 177 39.13 -16.30 2.54
N LEU A 178 40.38 -16.46 2.09
CA LEU A 178 40.76 -16.06 0.73
C LEU A 178 39.97 -16.82 -0.34
N SER A 179 39.80 -18.14 -0.16
CA SER A 179 39.06 -18.97 -1.11
C SER A 179 37.58 -18.58 -1.19
N MET A 180 36.96 -18.27 -0.05
CA MET A 180 35.59 -17.76 0.00
C MET A 180 35.47 -16.38 -0.66
N LEU A 181 36.43 -15.49 -0.42
CA LEU A 181 36.48 -14.18 -1.07
C LEU A 181 36.54 -14.32 -2.59
N CYS A 182 37.42 -15.20 -3.10
CA CYS A 182 37.52 -15.48 -4.53
C CYS A 182 36.22 -16.08 -5.09
N ALA A 183 35.57 -17.00 -4.36
CA ALA A 183 34.31 -17.61 -4.78
C ALA A 183 33.13 -16.62 -4.85
N PHE A 184 33.13 -15.60 -3.99
CA PHE A 184 32.09 -14.56 -3.97
C PHE A 184 32.35 -13.43 -4.98
N SER A 185 33.62 -13.14 -5.28
CA SER A 185 34.01 -12.14 -6.29
C SER A 185 33.95 -12.65 -7.73
N GLY A 186 33.90 -13.97 -7.92
CA GLY A 186 33.91 -14.64 -9.22
C GLY A 186 32.52 -14.90 -9.78
#